data_AF-A0A7C2YVR6-F1
#
_entry.id   AF-A0A7C2YVR6-F1
#
_cell.length_a   1.000
_cell.length_b   1.000
_cell.length_c   1.000
_cell.angle_alpha   90.00
_cell.angle_beta   90.00
_cell.angle_gamma   90.00
#
_symmetry.space_group_name_H-M   'P 1'
#
loop_
_entity.id
_entity.type
_entity.pdbx_description
1 polymer ?
#
loop_
_entity_poly.entity_id
_entity_poly.type
_entity_poly.pdbx_seq_one_letter_code
_entity_poly.pdbx_strand_id
1 'polypeptide(L)'
;MRFYLFTLIIAFFQSSVLLALFHNLLTVPNLLLAYLFINLLKEEDHSLKKPLISGLFLDLFQDSLGLHISGYTFFSIWLSFLKARFNLPSRAALLLAYIILSLVEKLWVVILFRLRYYLEINPLLFLLSYVIELSFIIFISRGYFNRVHE
;
A
#
# COMPACT_ATOMS: atom_id res chain seq x y z
N MET A 1 -10.35 -8.86 -12.84
CA MET A 1 -9.49 -10.03 -13.12
C MET A 1 -8.02 -9.72 -12.95
N ARG A 2 -7.41 -8.81 -13.74
CA ARG A 2 -5.96 -8.52 -13.64
C ARG A 2 -5.52 -8.05 -12.24
N PHE A 3 -6.23 -7.11 -11.62
CA PHE A 3 -5.94 -6.64 -10.25
C PHE A 3 -5.82 -7.79 -9.25
N TYR A 4 -6.84 -8.64 -9.15
CA TYR A 4 -6.86 -9.77 -8.20
C TYR A 4 -5.72 -10.78 -8.43
N LEU A 5 -5.39 -11.06 -9.68
CA LEU A 5 -4.30 -11.99 -10.02
C LEU A 5 -2.92 -11.42 -9.63
N PHE A 6 -2.67 -10.14 -9.93
CA PHE A 6 -1.44 -9.48 -9.50
C PHE A 6 -1.35 -9.36 -7.98
N THR A 7 -2.45 -9.01 -7.31
CA THR A 7 -2.55 -9.02 -5.85
C THR A 7 -2.16 -10.37 -5.27
N LEU A 8 -2.65 -11.47 -5.84
CA LEU A 8 -2.31 -12.82 -5.37
C LEU A 8 -0.82 -13.12 -5.52
N ILE A 9 -0.23 -12.79 -6.67
CA ILE A 9 1.22 -13.00 -6.91
C ILE A 9 2.06 -12.16 -5.93
N ILE A 10 1.72 -10.87 -5.76
CA ILE A 10 2.43 -9.97 -4.86
C ILE A 10 2.32 -10.45 -3.42
N ALA A 11 1.11 -10.83 -2.98
CA ALA A 11 0.89 -11.36 -1.64
C ALA A 11 1.67 -12.65 -1.41
N PHE A 12 1.68 -13.57 -2.37
CA PHE A 12 2.45 -14.80 -2.29
C PHE A 12 3.95 -14.52 -2.15
N PHE A 13 4.50 -13.60 -2.95
CA PHE A 13 5.90 -13.18 -2.86
C PHE A 13 6.22 -12.51 -1.52
N GLN A 14 5.34 -11.61 -1.04
CA GLN A 14 5.51 -10.90 0.21
C GLN A 14 5.52 -11.87 1.40
N SER A 15 4.58 -12.82 1.44
CA SER A 15 4.50 -13.80 2.53
C SER A 15 5.58 -14.88 2.46
N SER A 16 5.97 -15.33 1.26
CA SER A 16 6.92 -16.44 1.12
C SER A 16 8.39 -16.01 1.16
N VAL A 17 8.70 -14.80 0.66
CA VAL A 17 10.09 -14.32 0.53
C VAL A 17 10.35 -13.16 1.48
N LEU A 18 9.55 -12.10 1.42
CA LEU A 18 9.86 -10.87 2.15
C LEU A 18 9.66 -11.02 3.66
N LEU A 19 8.62 -11.73 4.09
CA LEU A 19 8.40 -11.99 5.52
C LEU A 19 9.55 -12.79 6.14
N ALA A 20 10.10 -13.77 5.40
CA ALA A 20 11.26 -14.54 5.84
C ALA A 20 12.54 -13.69 5.97
N LEU A 21 12.73 -12.68 5.09
CA LEU A 21 13.89 -11.80 5.12
C LEU A 21 13.80 -10.71 6.21
N PHE A 22 12.62 -10.14 6.41
CA PHE A 22 12.41 -9.01 7.33
C PHE A 22 11.96 -9.45 8.72
N HIS A 23 11.58 -10.73 8.89
CA HIS A 23 11.23 -11.39 10.16
C HIS A 23 10.02 -10.80 10.93
N ASN A 24 9.55 -9.61 10.56
CA ASN A 24 8.50 -8.88 11.26
C ASN A 24 7.60 -8.17 10.24
N LEU A 25 6.29 -8.45 10.32
CA LEU A 25 5.23 -7.91 9.47
C LEU A 25 5.26 -6.37 9.35
N LEU A 26 5.61 -5.65 10.42
CA LEU A 26 5.68 -4.17 10.40
C LEU A 26 6.86 -3.62 9.61
N THR A 27 7.90 -4.43 9.44
CA THR A 27 9.11 -4.07 8.70
C THR A 27 9.12 -4.65 7.29
N VAL A 28 8.22 -5.57 6.95
CA VAL A 28 8.10 -6.10 5.59
C VAL A 28 7.66 -4.97 4.64
N PRO A 29 8.25 -4.87 3.42
CA PRO A 29 7.75 -3.97 2.38
C PRO A 29 6.31 -4.28 2.02
N ASN A 30 5.42 -3.31 2.13
CA ASN A 30 4.01 -3.45 1.77
C ASN A 30 3.78 -3.19 0.27
N LEU A 31 4.16 -4.17 -0.55
CA LEU A 31 4.03 -4.10 -2.01
C LEU A 31 2.57 -4.08 -2.47
N LEU A 32 1.67 -4.68 -1.69
CA LEU A 32 0.23 -4.62 -1.96
C LEU A 32 -0.33 -3.22 -1.82
N LEU A 33 0.09 -2.48 -0.79
CA LEU A 33 -0.32 -1.09 -0.59
C LEU A 33 0.16 -0.21 -1.75
N ALA A 34 1.41 -0.41 -2.17
CA ALA A 34 1.98 0.27 -3.35
C ALA A 34 1.21 -0.05 -4.63
N TYR A 35 0.83 -1.32 -4.83
CA TYR A 35 0.04 -1.74 -5.98
C TYR A 35 -1.39 -1.15 -5.94
N LEU A 36 -2.05 -1.20 -4.79
CA LEU A 36 -3.36 -0.59 -4.56
C LEU A 36 -3.33 0.91 -4.88
N PHE A 37 -2.33 1.62 -4.39
CA PHE A 37 -2.14 3.05 -4.62
C PHE A 37 -2.12 3.39 -6.12
N ILE A 38 -1.25 2.73 -6.89
CA ILE A 38 -1.13 2.97 -8.32
C ILE A 38 -2.38 2.52 -9.07
N ASN A 39 -3.00 1.42 -8.66
CA ASN A 39 -4.21 0.93 -9.32
C ASN A 39 -5.39 1.91 -9.14
N LEU A 40 -5.60 2.44 -7.94
CA LEU A 40 -6.65 3.42 -7.66
C LEU A 40 -6.39 4.79 -8.30
N LEU A 41 -5.12 5.19 -8.44
CA LEU A 41 -4.76 6.42 -9.15
C LEU A 41 -5.00 6.34 -10.66
N LYS A 42 -4.87 5.16 -11.28
CA LYS A 42 -5.13 4.95 -12.72
C LYS A 42 -6.61 5.02 -13.10
N GLU A 43 -7.49 5.00 -12.12
CA GLU A 43 -8.92 5.07 -12.36
C GLU A 43 -9.34 6.52 -12.53
N GLU A 44 -10.26 6.80 -13.43
CA GLU A 44 -10.78 8.17 -13.63
C GLU A 44 -11.93 8.47 -12.68
N ASP A 45 -12.66 7.44 -12.24
CA ASP A 45 -13.78 7.60 -11.34
C ASP A 45 -13.30 8.03 -9.93
N HIS A 46 -13.98 9.03 -9.38
CA HIS A 46 -13.78 9.54 -8.02
C HIS A 46 -14.71 8.87 -6.99
N SER A 47 -15.53 7.91 -7.42
CA SER A 47 -16.42 7.14 -6.55
C SER A 47 -15.65 6.37 -5.46
N LEU A 48 -16.15 6.46 -4.22
CA LEU A 48 -15.59 5.76 -3.06
C LEU A 48 -15.85 4.24 -3.07
N LYS A 49 -16.79 3.75 -3.87
CA LYS A 49 -17.21 2.34 -3.84
C LYS A 49 -16.05 1.39 -4.12
N LYS A 50 -15.27 1.69 -5.15
CA LYS A 50 -14.21 0.80 -5.63
C LYS A 50 -12.94 0.84 -4.76
N PRO A 51 -12.46 2.00 -4.30
CA PRO A 51 -11.45 2.09 -3.25
C PRO A 51 -11.83 1.25 -2.03
N LEU A 52 -13.06 1.41 -1.54
CA LEU A 52 -13.55 0.73 -0.35
C LEU A 52 -13.65 -0.79 -0.53
N ILE A 53 -14.20 -1.27 -1.65
CA ILE A 53 -14.25 -2.70 -1.96
C ILE A 53 -12.85 -3.29 -2.13
N SER A 54 -11.94 -2.57 -2.79
CA SER A 54 -10.57 -3.05 -3.04
C SER A 54 -9.77 -3.10 -1.75
N GLY A 55 -9.89 -2.08 -0.90
CA GLY A 55 -9.28 -2.05 0.43
C GLY A 55 -9.81 -3.17 1.32
N LEU A 56 -11.13 -3.34 1.40
CA LEU A 56 -11.74 -4.41 2.19
C LEU A 56 -11.34 -5.79 1.69
N PHE A 57 -11.27 -5.98 0.36
CA PHE A 57 -10.79 -7.22 -0.22
C PHE A 57 -9.36 -7.53 0.23
N LEU A 58 -8.45 -6.55 0.20
CA LEU A 58 -7.06 -6.76 0.62
C LEU A 58 -6.96 -7.02 2.13
N ASP A 59 -7.72 -6.29 2.93
CA ASP A 59 -7.81 -6.53 4.37
C ASP A 59 -8.23 -7.99 4.61
N LEU A 60 -9.39 -8.42 4.08
CA LEU A 60 -9.87 -9.80 4.23
C LEU A 60 -8.92 -10.86 3.66
N PHE A 61 -8.25 -10.56 2.55
CA PHE A 61 -7.36 -11.50 1.88
C PHE A 61 -6.05 -11.71 2.66
N GLN A 62 -5.53 -10.67 3.31
CA GLN A 62 -4.35 -10.79 4.15
C GLN A 62 -4.68 -11.21 5.59
N ASP A 63 -5.93 -11.04 6.03
CA ASP A 63 -6.38 -11.29 7.40
C ASP A 63 -6.61 -12.77 7.75
N SER A 64 -5.79 -13.67 7.22
CA SER A 64 -5.84 -15.12 7.54
C SER A 64 -5.64 -15.48 9.02
N LEU A 65 -5.41 -14.50 9.91
CA LEU A 65 -5.27 -14.66 11.36
C LEU A 65 -6.18 -13.75 12.21
N GLY A 66 -7.11 -12.99 11.63
CA GLY A 66 -8.00 -12.09 12.38
C GLY A 66 -7.27 -10.96 13.14
N LEU A 67 -6.10 -10.58 12.64
CA LEU A 67 -5.16 -9.63 13.25
C LEU A 67 -4.92 -8.37 12.38
N HIS A 68 -5.25 -8.38 11.09
CA HIS A 68 -5.04 -7.28 10.15
C HIS A 68 -6.32 -6.46 9.96
N ILE A 69 -6.53 -5.48 10.84
CA ILE A 69 -7.72 -4.62 10.82
C ILE A 69 -7.46 -3.36 9.98
N SER A 70 -8.29 -3.21 8.94
CA SER A 70 -8.65 -1.98 8.19
C SER A 70 -7.55 -1.11 7.56
N GLY A 71 -6.28 -1.51 7.58
CA GLY A 71 -5.16 -0.70 7.05
C GLY A 71 -5.33 -0.35 5.57
N TYR A 72 -5.64 -1.32 4.71
CA TYR A 72 -5.82 -1.09 3.29
C TYR A 72 -7.09 -0.28 2.99
N THR A 73 -8.18 -0.57 3.71
CA THR A 73 -9.43 0.20 3.59
C THR A 73 -9.22 1.65 4.01
N PHE A 74 -8.59 1.88 5.15
CA PHE A 74 -8.26 3.22 5.65
C PHE A 74 -7.39 3.99 4.65
N PHE A 75 -6.31 3.36 4.15
CA PHE A 75 -5.46 3.94 3.11
C PHE A 75 -6.26 4.30 1.85
N SER A 76 -7.12 3.40 1.37
CA SER A 76 -7.91 3.61 0.14
C SER A 76 -8.87 4.80 0.26
N ILE A 77 -9.44 5.02 1.45
CA ILE A 77 -10.34 6.14 1.74
C ILE A 77 -9.56 7.44 1.68
N TRP A 78 -8.42 7.53 2.38
CA TRP A 78 -7.57 8.72 2.37
C TRP A 78 -7.01 9.05 1.00
N LEU A 79 -6.62 8.03 0.23
CA LEU A 79 -6.20 8.21 -1.16
C LEU A 79 -7.32 8.81 -2.01
N SER A 80 -8.56 8.35 -1.83
CA SER A 80 -9.71 8.89 -2.57
C SER A 80 -9.97 10.34 -2.22
N PHE A 81 -9.86 10.73 -0.95
CA PHE A 81 -9.93 12.13 -0.52
C PHE A 81 -8.82 12.98 -1.14
N LEU A 82 -7.59 12.46 -1.18
CA LEU A 82 -6.44 13.16 -1.78
C LEU A 82 -6.66 13.36 -3.28
N LYS A 83 -7.05 12.31 -4.00
CA LYS A 83 -7.34 12.34 -5.45
C LYS A 83 -8.49 13.29 -5.81
N ALA A 84 -9.49 13.44 -4.93
CA ALA A 84 -10.59 14.38 -5.14
C ALA A 84 -10.17 15.86 -5.03
N ARG A 85 -9.05 16.15 -4.37
CA ARG A 85 -8.59 17.53 -4.11
C ARG A 85 -7.29 17.91 -4.84
N PHE A 86 -6.45 16.95 -5.17
CA PHE A 86 -5.13 17.19 -5.71
C PHE A 86 -4.88 16.36 -6.98
N ASN A 87 -4.40 17.04 -8.03
CA ASN A 87 -3.78 16.37 -9.16
C ASN A 87 -2.32 16.05 -8.84
N LEU A 88 -1.86 14.86 -9.24
CA LEU A 88 -0.49 14.39 -9.05
C LEU A 88 0.26 14.35 -10.39
N PRO A 89 0.63 15.51 -10.97
CA PRO A 89 1.15 15.57 -12.34
C PRO A 89 2.58 15.03 -12.48
N SER A 90 3.33 14.91 -11.38
CA SER A 90 4.76 14.55 -11.42
C SER A 90 5.06 13.27 -10.63
N ARG A 91 6.13 12.58 -11.02
CA ARG A 91 6.66 11.40 -10.28
C ARG A 91 6.99 11.73 -8.83
N ALA A 92 7.56 12.91 -8.59
CA ALA A 92 7.88 13.37 -7.25
C ALA A 92 6.61 13.56 -6.40
N ALA A 93 5.57 14.20 -6.95
CA ALA A 93 4.30 14.37 -6.23
C ALA A 93 3.64 13.02 -5.90
N LEU A 94 3.69 12.08 -6.84
CA LEU A 94 3.18 10.72 -6.64
C LEU A 94 3.90 9.98 -5.51
N LEU A 95 5.24 10.03 -5.50
CA LEU A 95 6.03 9.40 -4.43
C LEU A 95 5.78 10.07 -3.08
N LEU A 96 5.71 11.39 -3.05
CA LEU A 96 5.48 12.14 -1.82
C LEU A 96 4.09 11.84 -1.24
N ALA A 97 3.06 11.79 -2.08
CA ALA A 97 1.71 11.38 -1.67
C ALA A 97 1.69 9.96 -1.10
N TYR A 98 2.40 9.02 -1.75
CA TYR A 98 2.52 7.66 -1.22
C TYR A 98 3.25 7.62 0.12
N ILE A 99 4.38 8.32 0.27
CA ILE A 99 5.15 8.36 1.52
C ILE A 99 4.26 8.84 2.67
N ILE A 100 3.53 9.94 2.47
CA ILE A 100 2.64 10.47 3.50
C ILE A 100 1.55 9.45 3.84
N LEU A 101 0.81 8.96 2.84
CA LEU A 101 -0.32 8.05 3.09
C LEU A 101 0.12 6.72 3.70
N SER A 102 1.23 6.14 3.23
CA SER A 102 1.79 4.90 3.77
C SER A 102 2.31 5.08 5.20
N LEU A 103 2.90 6.24 5.54
CA LEU A 103 3.31 6.53 6.92
C LEU A 103 2.10 6.60 7.84
N VAL A 104 1.01 7.26 7.41
CA VAL A 104 -0.23 7.35 8.20
C VAL A 104 -0.84 5.96 8.38
N GLU A 105 -0.85 5.11 7.34
CA GLU A 105 -1.32 3.72 7.42
C GLU A 105 -0.44 2.88 8.35
N LYS A 106 0.88 2.93 8.22
CA LYS A 106 1.80 2.20 9.11
C LYS A 106 1.68 2.68 10.56
N LEU A 107 1.48 3.98 10.80
CA LEU A 107 1.20 4.51 12.14
C LEU A 107 -0.12 3.99 12.69
N TRP A 108 -1.17 3.94 11.87
CA TRP A 108 -2.45 3.35 12.24
C TRP A 108 -2.31 1.89 12.64
N VAL A 109 -1.62 1.10 11.82
CA VAL A 109 -1.31 -0.30 12.10
C VAL A 109 -0.47 -0.43 13.38
N VAL A 110 0.57 0.37 13.55
CA VAL A 110 1.40 0.37 14.77
C VAL A 110 0.55 0.69 16.00
N ILE A 111 -0.35 1.67 15.95
CA ILE A 111 -1.23 1.99 17.09
C ILE A 111 -2.11 0.77 17.45
N LEU A 112 -2.70 0.11 16.45
CA LEU A 112 -3.54 -1.07 16.67
C LEU A 112 -2.75 -2.28 17.19
N PHE A 113 -1.53 -2.50 16.69
CA PHE A 113 -0.70 -3.66 17.04
C PHE A 113 0.13 -3.46 18.31
N ARG A 114 0.67 -2.26 18.55
CA ARG A 114 1.53 -1.97 19.72
C ARG A 114 0.75 -2.01 21.02
N LEU A 115 -0.57 -1.78 20.98
CA LEU A 115 -1.46 -2.05 22.12
C LEU A 115 -1.56 -3.55 22.46
N ARG A 116 -1.19 -4.45 21.54
CA ARG A 116 -1.34 -5.90 21.70
C ARG A 116 -0.01 -6.68 21.74
N TYR A 117 1.07 -6.20 21.13
CA TYR A 117 2.37 -6.89 21.07
C TYR A 117 3.56 -5.93 21.18
N TYR A 118 4.51 -6.25 22.06
CA TYR A 118 5.82 -5.59 22.17
C TYR A 118 6.73 -6.08 21.03
N LEU A 119 6.79 -5.35 19.92
CA LEU A 119 7.69 -5.63 18.80
C LEU A 119 8.83 -4.60 18.76
N GLU A 120 10.06 -5.09 18.70
CA GLU A 120 11.25 -4.29 18.44
C GLU A 120 11.27 -3.88 16.95
N ILE A 121 11.13 -2.58 16.69
CA ILE A 121 11.19 -2.05 15.32
C ILE A 121 12.66 -1.72 15.02
N ASN A 122 13.27 -2.46 14.10
CA ASN A 122 14.60 -2.14 13.59
C ASN A 122 14.52 -0.99 12.57
N PRO A 123 15.10 0.20 12.85
CA PRO A 123 14.98 1.37 11.97
C PRO A 123 15.60 1.15 10.58
N LEU A 124 16.67 0.36 10.50
CA LEU A 124 17.40 0.13 9.25
C LEU A 124 16.59 -0.76 8.30
N LEU A 125 15.96 -1.82 8.83
CA LEU A 125 15.04 -2.65 8.05
C LEU A 125 13.80 -1.86 7.63
N PHE A 126 13.28 -0.98 8.48
CA PHE A 126 12.16 -0.11 8.13
C PHE A 126 12.49 0.84 6.97
N LEU A 127 13.69 1.46 6.98
CA LEU A 127 14.16 2.31 5.88
C LEU A 127 14.35 1.50 4.58
N LEU A 128 14.99 0.33 4.66
CA LEU A 128 15.18 -0.55 3.50
C LEU A 128 13.83 -0.96 2.89
N SER A 129 12.85 -1.26 3.75
CA SER A 129 11.48 -1.58 3.35
C SER A 129 10.83 -0.45 2.54
N TYR A 130 10.97 0.79 3.01
CA TYR A 130 10.51 1.97 2.27
C TYR A 130 11.22 2.15 0.93
N VAL A 131 12.54 1.93 0.87
CA VAL A 131 13.29 2.02 -0.40
C VAL A 131 12.76 1.00 -1.42
N ILE A 132 12.44 -0.21 -0.98
CA ILE A 132 11.86 -1.26 -1.82
C ILE A 132 10.46 -0.86 -2.31
N GLU A 133 9.58 -0.38 -1.43
CA GLU A 133 8.24 0.11 -1.79
C GLU A 133 8.30 1.23 -2.84
N LEU A 134 9.16 2.23 -2.63
CA LEU A 134 9.31 3.35 -3.56
C LEU A 134 9.88 2.92 -4.91
N SER A 135 10.87 2.03 -4.89
CA SER A 135 11.44 1.45 -6.12
C SER A 135 10.38 0.68 -6.91
N PHE A 136 9.54 -0.08 -6.20
CA PHE A 136 8.42 -0.80 -6.80
C PHE A 136 7.40 0.16 -7.41
N ILE A 137 7.04 1.25 -6.72
CA ILE A 137 6.16 2.29 -7.25
C ILE A 137 6.71 2.89 -8.53
N ILE A 138 7.98 3.29 -8.54
CA ILE A 138 8.64 3.86 -9.74
C ILE A 138 8.55 2.89 -10.92
N PHE A 139 8.72 1.58 -10.66
CA PHE A 139 8.63 0.55 -11.67
C PHE A 139 7.20 0.43 -12.25
N ILE A 140 6.18 0.31 -11.40
CA ILE A 140 4.80 0.10 -11.83
C ILE A 140 4.09 1.39 -12.29
N SER A 141 4.59 2.56 -11.88
CA SER A 141 4.03 3.88 -12.25
C SER A 141 4.35 4.27 -13.69
N ARG A 142 5.29 3.60 -14.37
CA ARG A 142 5.55 3.84 -15.80
C ARG A 142 4.28 3.81 -16.64
N GLY A 143 3.40 2.83 -16.39
CA GLY A 143 2.11 2.74 -17.07
C GLY A 143 1.05 3.76 -16.62
N TYR A 144 1.25 4.50 -15.52
CA TYR A 144 0.38 5.60 -15.11
C TYR A 144 0.72 6.88 -15.89
N PHE A 145 2.00 7.25 -15.94
CA PHE A 145 2.44 8.46 -16.65
C PHE A 145 2.18 8.41 -18.16
N ASN A 146 2.18 7.22 -18.77
CA ASN A 146 1.82 7.10 -20.18
C ASN A 146 0.36 7.53 -20.48
N ARG A 147 -0.57 7.41 -19.52
CA ARG A 147 -1.97 7.82 -19.70
C ARG A 147 -2.25 9.29 -19.34
N VAL A 148 -1.42 9.89 -18.49
CA VAL A 148 -1.58 11.29 -18.07
C VAL A 148 -1.06 12.27 -19.13
N HIS A 149 -0.34 11.79 -20.15
CA HIS A 149 0.24 12.59 -21.24
C HIS A 149 -0.33 12.23 -22.63
N GLU A 150 -1.39 11.42 -22.67
CA GLU A 150 -2.26 11.25 -23.84
C GLU A 150 -3.49 12.15 -23.70
#